data_AF-A0A349TMS3-F1
#
_entry.id   AF-A0A349TMS3-F1
#
_cell.length_a   1.000
_cell.length_b   1.000
_cell.length_c   1.000
_cell.angle_alpha   90.00
_cell.angle_beta   90.00
_cell.angle_gamma   90.00
#
_symmetry.space_group_name_H-M   'P 1'
#
loop_
_entity.id
_entity.type
_entity.pdbx_description
1 polymer ?
#
loop_
_entity_poly.entity_id
_entity_poly.type
_entity_poly.pdbx_seq_one_letter_code
_entity_poly.pdbx_strand_id
1 'polypeptide(L)'
;MSTEETKALSSQQIESFAERGVLKLDLGVSADFLNNIVEQVQPLYEPSHQQNPLLATRVQDAWKQLDSVRQLAVHAKVLTALEQLLGRKPLPFQTLNFPVGTSQYPHSDSIHFNTVPAGYMVGVWVALEDIDADNGPLIYYPGSHKLPYYSMQDLGLEPGYPQYQA
;
A
#
# COMPACT_ATOMS: atom_id res chain seq x y z
N MET A 1 19.95 -29.67 7.70
CA MET A 1 20.15 -28.21 7.83
C MET A 1 18.82 -27.62 8.21
N SER A 2 18.76 -26.87 9.32
CA SER A 2 17.52 -26.45 9.97
C SER A 2 16.74 -25.46 9.10
N THR A 3 15.48 -25.78 8.83
CA THR A 3 14.45 -24.91 8.24
C THR A 3 13.92 -23.93 9.29
N GLU A 4 14.80 -23.13 9.89
CA GLU A 4 14.39 -21.84 10.44
C GLU A 4 14.39 -20.84 9.28
N GLU A 5 13.45 -21.04 8.35
CA GLU A 5 13.14 -20.01 7.36
C GLU A 5 12.68 -18.76 8.13
N THR A 6 13.36 -17.67 7.85
CA THR A 6 13.33 -16.37 8.52
C THR A 6 11.89 -15.86 8.68
N LYS A 7 11.29 -15.98 9.86
CA LYS A 7 9.97 -15.39 10.14
C LYS A 7 10.08 -13.86 10.18
N ALA A 8 9.27 -13.16 9.40
CA ALA A 8 9.17 -11.69 9.45
C ALA A 8 8.21 -11.22 10.55
N LEU A 9 7.19 -12.03 10.87
CA LEU A 9 6.16 -11.76 11.86
C LEU A 9 6.13 -12.83 12.96
N SER A 10 5.86 -12.37 14.19
CA SER A 10 5.51 -13.22 15.33
C SER A 10 4.05 -13.69 15.25
N SER A 11 3.70 -14.75 15.99
CA SER A 11 2.31 -15.23 16.08
C SER A 11 1.35 -14.14 16.57
N GLN A 12 1.76 -13.31 17.53
CA GLN A 12 0.95 -12.21 18.05
C GLN A 12 0.66 -11.16 16.97
N GLN A 13 1.63 -10.85 16.10
CA GLN A 13 1.41 -9.92 14.99
C GLN A 13 0.45 -10.50 13.94
N ILE A 14 0.55 -11.80 13.67
CA ILE A 14 -0.35 -12.50 12.75
C ILE A 14 -1.79 -12.48 13.30
N GLU A 15 -1.97 -12.84 14.58
CA GLU A 15 -3.26 -12.80 15.26
C GLU A 15 -3.85 -11.38 15.28
N SER A 16 -3.04 -10.38 15.62
CA SER A 16 -3.45 -8.97 15.60
C SER A 16 -3.89 -8.51 14.20
N PHE A 17 -3.18 -8.90 13.15
CA PHE A 17 -3.59 -8.57 11.78
C PHE A 17 -4.89 -9.26 11.40
N ALA A 18 -5.05 -10.54 11.74
CA ALA A 18 -6.31 -11.26 11.50
C ALA A 18 -7.50 -10.61 12.22
N GLU A 19 -7.29 -10.12 13.44
CA GLU A 19 -8.31 -9.44 14.22
C GLU A 19 -8.64 -8.05 13.68
N ARG A 20 -7.61 -7.23 13.40
CA ARG A 20 -7.72 -5.79 13.17
C ARG A 20 -7.64 -5.36 11.70
N GLY A 21 -7.11 -6.20 10.82
CA GLY A 21 -6.91 -5.89 9.39
C GLY A 21 -5.78 -4.89 9.11
N VAL A 22 -5.03 -4.49 10.13
CA VAL A 22 -3.92 -3.53 10.04
C VAL A 22 -2.78 -3.97 10.96
N LEU A 23 -1.55 -3.80 10.50
CA LEU A 23 -0.34 -4.10 11.24
C LEU A 23 0.73 -3.06 10.92
N LYS A 24 1.33 -2.47 11.97
CA LYS A 24 2.53 -1.64 11.82
C LYS A 24 3.76 -2.53 11.91
N LEU A 25 4.66 -2.41 10.93
CA LEU A 25 5.89 -3.19 10.85
C LEU A 25 7.05 -2.26 10.54
N ASP A 26 8.10 -2.33 11.36
CA ASP A 26 9.38 -1.71 11.04
C ASP A 26 10.11 -2.56 10.00
N LEU A 27 10.43 -1.99 8.85
CA LEU A 27 11.11 -2.67 7.76
C LEU A 27 12.64 -2.69 7.93
N GLY A 28 13.20 -1.85 8.80
CA GLY A 28 14.64 -1.70 8.96
C GLY A 28 15.31 -1.02 7.74
N VAL A 29 14.55 -0.19 7.02
CA VAL A 29 15.04 0.55 5.84
C VAL A 29 15.73 1.83 6.32
N SER A 30 16.89 2.16 5.76
CA SER A 30 17.64 3.35 6.18
C SER A 30 16.98 4.63 5.68
N ALA A 31 17.11 5.71 6.47
CA ALA A 31 16.65 7.04 6.08
C ALA A 31 17.28 7.49 4.75
N ASP A 32 18.57 7.23 4.52
CA ASP A 32 19.25 7.57 3.26
C ASP A 32 18.61 6.89 2.04
N PHE A 33 18.16 5.65 2.18
CA PHE A 33 17.48 4.95 1.09
C PHE A 33 16.10 5.56 0.81
N LEU A 34 15.35 5.90 1.85
CA LEU A 34 14.04 6.56 1.71
C LEU A 34 14.20 7.95 1.09
N ASN A 35 15.19 8.74 1.54
CA ASN A 35 15.51 10.06 0.98
C ASN A 35 15.89 9.95 -0.50
N ASN A 36 16.71 8.96 -0.87
CA ASN A 36 17.04 8.72 -2.28
C ASN A 36 15.81 8.37 -3.12
N ILE A 37 14.82 7.64 -2.58
CA ILE A 37 13.54 7.43 -3.29
C ILE A 37 12.82 8.76 -3.50
N VAL A 38 12.72 9.60 -2.47
CA VAL A 38 12.07 10.92 -2.56
C VAL A 38 12.74 11.78 -3.64
N GLU A 39 14.06 11.87 -3.63
CA GLU A 39 14.83 12.63 -4.61
C GLU A 39 14.65 12.11 -6.04
N GLN A 40 14.59 10.79 -6.24
CA GLN A 40 14.42 10.19 -7.56
C GLN A 40 12.99 10.30 -8.10
N VAL A 41 11.98 10.27 -7.22
CA VAL A 41 10.57 10.40 -7.60
C VAL A 41 10.21 11.86 -7.87
N GLN A 42 10.83 12.82 -7.19
CA GLN A 42 10.48 14.25 -7.31
C GLN A 42 10.40 14.76 -8.76
N PRO A 43 11.35 14.45 -9.67
CA PRO A 43 11.30 14.91 -11.05
C PRO A 43 10.22 14.24 -11.91
N LEU A 44 9.59 13.17 -11.42
CA LEU A 44 8.53 12.45 -12.11
C LEU A 44 7.14 13.07 -11.86
N TYR A 45 7.01 13.97 -10.88
CA TYR A 45 5.77 14.71 -10.69
C TYR A 45 5.52 15.69 -11.83
N GLU A 46 4.25 15.93 -12.14
CA GLU A 46 3.84 16.89 -13.16
C GLU A 46 4.42 18.29 -12.87
N PRO A 47 4.81 19.08 -13.90
CA PRO A 47 5.37 20.41 -13.69
C PRO A 47 4.48 21.35 -12.85
N SER A 48 3.17 21.14 -12.86
CA SER A 48 2.21 21.85 -12.01
C SER A 48 2.50 21.70 -10.52
N HIS A 49 3.14 20.61 -10.09
CA HIS A 49 3.60 20.38 -8.72
C HIS A 49 4.56 21.48 -8.25
N GLN A 50 5.46 21.94 -9.13
CA GLN A 50 6.42 23.01 -8.80
C GLN A 50 5.73 24.37 -8.57
N GLN A 51 4.56 24.56 -9.18
CA GLN A 51 3.78 25.80 -9.05
C GLN A 51 2.84 25.74 -7.84
N ASN A 52 2.26 24.58 -7.56
CA ASN A 52 1.46 24.33 -6.38
C ASN A 52 1.53 22.84 -5.99
N PRO A 53 2.20 22.50 -4.88
CA PRO A 53 2.32 21.12 -4.42
C PRO A 53 1.00 20.38 -4.24
N LEU A 54 -0.09 21.11 -3.95
CA LEU A 54 -1.44 20.56 -3.76
C LEU A 54 -2.13 20.16 -5.08
N LEU A 55 -1.65 20.65 -6.24
CA LEU A 55 -2.18 20.28 -7.55
C LEU A 55 -1.53 19.01 -8.10
N ALA A 56 -0.51 18.51 -7.44
CA ALA A 56 0.28 17.40 -7.94
C ALA A 56 -0.52 16.11 -7.88
N THR A 57 -0.54 15.42 -9.03
CA THR A 57 -1.05 14.06 -9.11
C THR A 57 0.02 13.07 -8.68
N ARG A 58 -0.40 11.98 -8.07
CA ARG A 58 0.48 10.83 -7.75
C ARG A 58 1.24 10.35 -8.99
N VAL A 59 2.44 9.80 -8.78
CA VAL A 59 3.14 9.01 -9.80
C VAL A 59 2.77 7.55 -9.61
N GLN A 60 2.02 7.02 -10.56
CA GLN A 60 1.67 5.60 -10.61
C GLN A 60 2.80 4.78 -11.25
N ASP A 61 3.11 3.64 -10.65
CA ASP A 61 4.09 2.65 -11.10
C ASP A 61 5.52 3.20 -11.33
N ALA A 62 5.98 4.09 -10.45
CA ALA A 62 7.36 4.60 -10.52
C ALA A 62 8.42 3.47 -10.47
N TRP A 63 8.07 2.28 -9.96
CA TRP A 63 8.92 1.09 -9.97
C TRP A 63 9.37 0.66 -11.38
N LYS A 64 8.63 1.03 -12.42
CA LYS A 64 9.00 0.75 -13.82
C LYS A 64 10.17 1.58 -14.31
N GLN A 65 10.41 2.74 -13.69
CA GLN A 65 11.45 3.69 -14.06
C GLN A 65 12.58 3.76 -13.02
N LEU A 66 12.26 3.53 -11.74
CA LEU A 66 13.17 3.70 -10.61
C LEU A 66 13.37 2.37 -9.89
N ASP A 67 14.61 1.87 -9.91
CA ASP A 67 14.96 0.62 -9.24
C ASP A 67 14.83 0.71 -7.71
N SER A 68 15.06 1.89 -7.13
CA SER A 68 14.87 2.15 -5.69
C SER A 68 13.42 1.90 -5.25
N VAL A 69 12.44 2.38 -6.02
CA VAL A 69 11.01 2.12 -5.79
C VAL A 69 10.69 0.63 -5.99
N ARG A 70 11.28 -0.01 -7.01
CA ARG A 70 11.12 -1.46 -7.22
C ARG A 70 11.68 -2.25 -6.04
N GLN A 71 12.87 -1.92 -5.56
CA GLN A 71 13.52 -2.57 -4.41
C GLN A 71 12.66 -2.48 -3.15
N LEU A 72 12.04 -1.32 -2.89
CA LEU A 72 11.10 -1.18 -1.77
C LEU A 72 9.83 -2.03 -1.98
N ALA A 73 9.27 -2.03 -3.19
CA ALA A 73 8.07 -2.81 -3.53
C ALA A 73 8.28 -4.33 -3.42
N VAL A 74 9.52 -4.81 -3.60
CA VAL A 74 9.91 -6.22 -3.46
C VAL A 74 10.71 -6.50 -2.18
N HIS A 75 10.64 -5.62 -1.18
CA HIS A 75 11.43 -5.75 0.05
C HIS A 75 11.18 -7.11 0.73
N ALA A 76 12.25 -7.87 0.98
CA ALA A 76 12.14 -9.27 1.42
C ALA A 76 11.28 -9.43 2.68
N LYS A 77 11.45 -8.56 3.68
CA LYS A 77 10.65 -8.60 4.91
C LYS A 77 9.16 -8.36 4.67
N VAL A 78 8.80 -7.53 3.68
CA VAL A 78 7.40 -7.27 3.31
C VAL A 78 6.83 -8.52 2.64
N LEU A 79 7.54 -9.08 1.65
CA LEU A 79 7.06 -10.26 0.94
C LEU A 79 6.89 -11.47 1.87
N THR A 80 7.88 -11.72 2.74
CA THR A 80 7.79 -12.77 3.76
C THR A 80 6.63 -12.52 4.73
N ALA A 81 6.42 -11.28 5.19
CA ALA A 81 5.29 -10.95 6.07
C ALA A 81 3.93 -11.20 5.37
N LEU A 82 3.77 -10.76 4.12
CA LEU A 82 2.54 -10.99 3.35
C LEU A 82 2.28 -12.49 3.12
N GLU A 83 3.33 -13.26 2.83
CA GLU A 83 3.22 -14.71 2.67
C GLU A 83 2.79 -15.39 3.99
N GLN A 84 3.34 -14.96 5.13
CA GLN A 84 2.91 -15.43 6.45
C GLN A 84 1.44 -15.09 6.75
N LEU A 85 0.96 -13.91 6.35
CA LEU A 85 -0.42 -13.47 6.62
C LEU A 85 -1.45 -14.15 5.72
N LEU A 86 -1.13 -14.37 4.44
CA LEU A 86 -2.10 -14.83 3.44
C LEU A 86 -1.93 -16.30 3.05
N GLY A 87 -0.82 -16.94 3.46
CA GLY A 87 -0.50 -18.33 3.08
C GLY A 87 -0.28 -18.50 1.57
N ARG A 88 0.10 -17.41 0.87
CA ARG A 88 0.31 -17.39 -0.58
C ARG A 88 1.49 -16.51 -0.93
N LYS A 89 2.20 -16.87 -2.01
CA LYS A 89 3.27 -16.06 -2.57
C LYS A 89 2.71 -14.69 -3.04
N PRO A 90 3.18 -13.57 -2.48
CA PRO A 90 2.73 -12.24 -2.89
C PRO A 90 3.26 -11.86 -4.28
N LEU A 91 2.48 -11.08 -5.01
CA LEU A 91 2.85 -10.48 -6.29
C LEU A 91 2.66 -8.96 -6.21
N PRO A 92 3.74 -8.18 -6.05
CA PRO A 92 3.66 -6.73 -6.20
C PRO A 92 3.25 -6.37 -7.62
N PHE A 93 2.21 -5.55 -7.77
CA PHE A 93 1.65 -5.23 -9.09
C PHE A 93 1.42 -3.73 -9.34
N GLN A 94 1.47 -2.90 -8.29
CA GLN A 94 1.26 -1.45 -8.39
C GLN A 94 2.08 -0.70 -7.34
N THR A 95 2.61 0.47 -7.70
CA THR A 95 3.08 1.46 -6.72
C THR A 95 2.40 2.81 -6.96
N LEU A 96 2.10 3.53 -5.89
CA LEU A 96 1.57 4.89 -5.95
C LEU A 96 2.46 5.78 -5.07
N ASN A 97 3.01 6.83 -5.67
CA ASN A 97 3.95 7.72 -5.00
C ASN A 97 3.30 9.10 -4.91
N PHE A 98 3.11 9.58 -3.69
CA PHE A 98 2.36 10.79 -3.41
C PHE A 98 3.31 11.90 -2.97
N PRO A 99 3.22 13.09 -3.58
CA PRO A 99 4.01 14.24 -3.13
C PRO A 99 3.41 14.94 -1.90
N VAL A 100 2.10 14.72 -1.67
CA VAL A 100 1.31 15.30 -0.57
C VAL A 100 0.16 14.35 -0.21
N GLY A 101 -0.39 14.49 1.00
CA GLY A 101 -1.62 13.81 1.41
C GLY A 101 -2.82 14.19 0.54
N THR A 102 -3.61 13.20 0.12
CA THR A 102 -4.72 13.38 -0.84
C THR A 102 -6.04 13.78 -0.19
N SER A 103 -6.15 13.73 1.14
CA SER A 103 -7.40 13.99 1.89
C SER A 103 -8.60 13.17 1.38
N GLN A 104 -8.35 11.93 0.92
CA GLN A 104 -9.42 11.06 0.45
C GLN A 104 -10.35 10.65 1.61
N TYR A 105 -11.65 10.61 1.32
CA TYR A 105 -12.62 10.06 2.26
C TYR A 105 -12.31 8.57 2.53
N PRO A 106 -12.64 8.06 3.73
CA PRO A 106 -12.52 6.64 4.04
C PRO A 106 -13.24 5.77 3.00
N HIS A 107 -12.56 4.74 2.53
CA HIS A 107 -13.06 3.80 1.54
C HIS A 107 -12.43 2.42 1.72
N SER A 108 -12.94 1.43 0.98
CA SER A 108 -12.29 0.14 0.81
C SER A 108 -11.74 0.04 -0.60
N ASP A 109 -10.43 -0.19 -0.74
CA ASP A 109 -9.78 -0.41 -2.04
C ASP A 109 -10.46 -1.52 -2.86
N SER A 110 -11.04 -2.51 -2.17
CA SER A 110 -11.73 -3.65 -2.79
C SER A 110 -12.92 -3.27 -3.68
N ILE A 111 -13.52 -2.09 -3.47
CA ILE A 111 -14.58 -1.54 -4.33
C ILE A 111 -14.01 -1.13 -5.69
N HIS A 112 -12.76 -0.67 -5.70
CA HIS A 112 -12.09 -0.20 -6.92
C HIS A 112 -11.35 -1.32 -7.62
N PHE A 113 -10.69 -2.21 -6.87
CA PHE A 113 -9.95 -3.34 -7.42
C PHE A 113 -9.73 -4.42 -6.36
N ASN A 114 -9.74 -5.68 -6.78
CA ASN A 114 -9.46 -6.81 -5.92
C ASN A 114 -8.87 -7.97 -6.72
N THR A 115 -8.36 -8.98 -6.02
CA THR A 115 -7.92 -10.23 -6.64
C THR A 115 -9.11 -11.09 -7.08
N VAL A 116 -8.88 -12.03 -7.98
CA VAL A 116 -9.81 -13.13 -8.26
C VAL A 116 -9.15 -14.45 -7.82
N PRO A 117 -9.69 -15.17 -6.82
CA PRO A 117 -10.81 -14.80 -5.94
C PRO A 117 -10.48 -13.60 -5.03
N ALA A 118 -11.51 -12.94 -4.50
CA ALA A 118 -11.38 -11.78 -3.61
C ALA A 118 -10.67 -12.12 -2.28
N GLY A 119 -10.07 -11.08 -1.66
CA GLY A 119 -9.56 -11.15 -0.29
C GLY A 119 -8.07 -11.50 -0.14
N TYR A 120 -7.32 -11.43 -1.22
CA TYR A 120 -5.86 -11.61 -1.21
C TYR A 120 -5.09 -10.34 -1.58
N MET A 121 -5.79 -9.21 -1.72
CA MET A 121 -5.17 -7.91 -1.92
C MET A 121 -4.84 -7.26 -0.58
N VAL A 122 -3.61 -6.80 -0.42
CA VAL A 122 -3.15 -6.05 0.77
C VAL A 122 -2.37 -4.83 0.30
N GLY A 123 -2.78 -3.65 0.78
CA GLY A 123 -2.02 -2.41 0.62
C GLY A 123 -0.86 -2.36 1.62
N VAL A 124 0.32 -1.99 1.15
CA VAL A 124 1.49 -1.69 2.00
C VAL A 124 1.81 -0.23 1.85
N TRP A 125 1.67 0.52 2.93
CA TRP A 125 1.98 1.94 2.97
C TRP A 125 3.29 2.15 3.73
N VAL A 126 4.24 2.82 3.09
CA VAL A 126 5.56 3.14 3.66
C VAL A 126 5.68 4.65 3.73
N ALA A 127 5.88 5.17 4.94
CA ALA A 127 6.19 6.58 5.14
C ALA A 127 7.58 6.89 4.57
N LEU A 128 7.69 7.91 3.73
CA LEU A 128 8.97 8.42 3.22
C LEU A 128 9.42 9.69 3.96
N GLU A 129 8.65 10.09 4.97
CA GLU A 129 8.89 11.19 5.90
C GLU A 129 8.37 10.79 7.28
N ASP A 130 8.66 11.59 8.31
CA ASP A 130 8.06 11.40 9.63
C ASP A 130 6.56 11.74 9.58
N ILE A 131 5.74 10.99 10.32
CA ILE A 131 4.28 11.09 10.24
C ILE A 131 3.70 11.39 11.62
N ASP A 132 2.87 12.42 11.67
CA ASP A 132 2.12 12.84 12.85
C ASP A 132 0.65 13.09 12.50
N ALA A 133 -0.08 13.76 13.40
CA ALA A 133 -1.50 14.03 13.21
C ALA A 133 -1.77 15.17 12.21
N ASP A 134 -0.78 16.00 11.91
CA ASP A 134 -0.93 17.27 11.21
C ASP A 134 -0.46 17.20 9.74
N ASN A 135 0.21 16.11 9.33
CA ASN A 135 0.71 15.93 7.96
C ASN A 135 -0.02 14.85 7.13
N GLY A 136 -1.28 14.55 7.47
CA GLY A 136 -2.16 13.69 6.67
C GLY A 136 -1.89 12.19 6.81
N PRO A 137 -1.91 11.64 8.03
CA PRO A 137 -1.69 10.22 8.26
C PRO A 137 -2.80 9.35 7.65
N LEU A 138 -2.50 8.09 7.37
CA LEU A 138 -3.54 7.12 7.05
C LEU A 138 -4.42 6.81 8.26
N ILE A 139 -5.73 6.79 8.03
CA ILE A 139 -6.74 6.43 9.02
C ILE A 139 -7.31 5.05 8.66
N TYR A 140 -7.26 4.13 9.60
CA TYR A 140 -7.82 2.79 9.47
C TYR A 140 -8.95 2.56 10.47
N TYR A 141 -9.91 1.71 10.11
CA TYR A 141 -11.00 1.27 10.99
C TYR A 141 -10.78 -0.20 11.34
N PRO A 142 -10.16 -0.52 12.50
CA PRO A 142 -9.81 -1.89 12.85
C PRO A 142 -10.99 -2.85 12.79
N GLY A 143 -10.82 -3.97 12.09
CA GLY A 143 -11.84 -5.01 11.90
C GLY A 143 -12.77 -4.78 10.71
N SER A 144 -12.70 -3.63 10.02
CA SER A 144 -13.56 -3.34 8.86
C SER A 144 -13.30 -4.26 7.66
N HIS A 145 -12.14 -4.91 7.59
CA HIS A 145 -11.81 -5.91 6.56
C HIS A 145 -12.68 -7.18 6.64
N LYS A 146 -13.40 -7.38 7.74
CA LYS A 146 -14.36 -8.50 7.93
C LYS A 146 -15.76 -8.18 7.40
N LEU A 147 -16.01 -6.94 6.99
CA LEU A 147 -17.27 -6.57 6.35
C LEU A 147 -17.40 -7.28 4.98
N PRO A 148 -18.62 -7.45 4.48
CA PRO A 148 -18.82 -7.96 3.13
C PRO A 148 -18.08 -7.11 2.09
N TYR A 149 -17.61 -7.75 1.02
CA TYR A 149 -17.17 -7.03 -0.17
C TYR A 149 -18.39 -6.43 -0.85
N TYR A 150 -18.34 -5.12 -1.10
CA TYR A 150 -19.34 -4.41 -1.88
C TYR A 150 -18.73 -4.01 -3.23
N SER A 151 -19.50 -4.16 -4.28
CA SER A 151 -19.24 -3.62 -5.60
C SER A 151 -20.06 -2.34 -5.83
N MET A 152 -19.74 -1.59 -6.89
CA MET A 152 -20.58 -0.46 -7.31
C MET A 152 -22.01 -0.92 -7.64
N GLN A 153 -22.16 -2.13 -8.20
CA GLN A 153 -23.43 -2.74 -8.55
C GLN A 153 -24.28 -3.07 -7.32
N ASP A 154 -23.68 -3.55 -6.22
CA ASP A 154 -24.39 -3.79 -4.95
C ASP A 154 -24.99 -2.50 -4.37
N LEU A 155 -24.44 -1.35 -4.76
CA LEU A 155 -24.89 -0.02 -4.37
C LEU A 155 -25.81 0.64 -5.43
N GLY A 156 -26.12 -0.05 -6.53
CA GLY A 156 -26.91 0.50 -7.64
C GLY A 156 -26.21 1.61 -8.43
N LEU A 157 -24.87 1.62 -8.44
CA LEU A 157 -24.03 2.60 -9.12
C LEU A 157 -23.33 1.99 -10.34
N GLU A 158 -23.04 2.83 -11.33
CA GLU A 158 -22.23 2.46 -12.48
C GLU A 158 -20.76 2.22 -12.09
N PRO A 159 -20.02 1.34 -12.79
CA PRO A 159 -18.59 1.15 -12.56
C PRO A 159 -17.81 2.45 -12.74
N GLY A 160 -16.93 2.76 -11.78
CA GLY A 160 -16.03 3.93 -11.89
C GLY A 160 -15.00 3.80 -13.03
N TYR A 161 -14.68 2.57 -13.43
CA TYR A 161 -13.88 2.27 -14.60
C TYR A 161 -14.46 1.06 -15.35
N PRO A 162 -14.46 1.04 -16.70
CA PRO A 162 -15.08 -0.01 -17.50
C PRO A 162 -14.51 -1.42 -17.26
N GLN A 163 -13.28 -1.52 -16.76
CA GLN A 163 -12.58 -2.79 -16.58
C GLN A 163 -12.97 -3.56 -15.30
N TYR A 164 -13.74 -2.95 -14.39
CA TYR A 164 -14.22 -3.60 -13.16
C TYR A 164 -15.70 -3.95 -13.28
N GLN A 165 -16.00 -4.90 -14.17
CA GLN A 165 -17.30 -5.57 -14.17
C GLN A 165 -17.25 -6.68 -13.11
N ALA A 166 -18.28 -6.70 -12.24
CA ALA A 166 -18.44 -7.71 -11.20
C ALA A 166 -18.60 -9.12 -11.77
#